data_AF-A0A914ED33-F1
#
_entry.id   AF-A0A914ED33-F1
#
_cell.length_a   1.000
_cell.length_b   1.000
_cell.length_c   1.000
_cell.angle_alpha   90.00
_cell.angle_beta   90.00
_cell.angle_gamma   90.00
#
_symmetry.space_group_name_H-M   'P 1'
#
loop_
_entity.id
_entity.type
_entity.pdbx_description
1 polymer ?
#
loop_
_entity_poly.entity_id
_entity_poly.type
_entity_poly.pdbx_seq_one_letter_code
_entity_poly.pdbx_strand_id
1 'polypeptide(L)'
;MAEMRPAIIFGEDPWTFQQDGCPAHKAYETQDFLRQNCPDVITVDPHWRNPIGEWPPNSPDLNPLDYAKAWKEITLKTLEKIVDNSPKRLKACVDANGGYFE
;
A
#
# COMPACT_ATOMS: atom_id res chain seq x y z
N MET A 1 22.88 -17.71 -23.47
CA MET A 1 22.89 -17.10 -22.13
C MET A 1 21.45 -16.80 -21.77
N ALA A 2 20.84 -17.49 -20.82
CA ALA A 2 19.47 -17.19 -20.43
C ALA A 2 19.47 -15.88 -19.64
N GLU A 3 18.80 -14.86 -20.15
CA GLU A 3 18.50 -13.66 -19.38
C GLU A 3 17.66 -14.07 -18.18
N MET A 4 18.21 -13.86 -16.99
CA MET A 4 17.50 -14.00 -15.73
C MET A 4 16.47 -12.87 -15.68
N ARG A 5 15.26 -13.13 -16.20
CA ARG A 5 14.12 -12.22 -16.04
C ARG A 5 13.95 -12.02 -14.53
N PRO A 6 13.91 -10.78 -14.02
CA PRO A 6 13.65 -10.54 -12.61
C PRO A 6 12.36 -11.28 -12.24
N ALA A 7 12.38 -12.03 -11.15
CA ALA A 7 11.21 -12.75 -10.66
C ALA A 7 10.08 -11.73 -10.50
N ILE A 8 9.05 -11.83 -11.33
CA ILE A 8 7.88 -10.97 -11.24
C ILE A 8 7.14 -11.47 -9.99
N ILE A 9 7.26 -10.74 -8.88
CA ILE A 9 6.78 -11.13 -7.54
C ILE A 9 5.30 -11.55 -7.58
N PHE A 10 4.54 -10.99 -8.51
CA PHE A 10 3.10 -11.24 -8.69
C PHE A 10 2.75 -11.86 -10.06
N GLY A 11 3.72 -12.35 -10.83
CA GLY A 11 3.44 -12.94 -12.15
C GLY A 11 2.79 -11.95 -13.12
N GLU A 12 1.67 -12.32 -13.73
CA GLU A 12 0.86 -11.45 -14.60
C GLU A 12 -0.28 -10.74 -13.85
N ASP A 13 -0.45 -11.02 -12.55
CA ASP A 13 -1.56 -10.44 -11.79
C ASP A 13 -1.34 -8.93 -11.60
N PRO A 14 -2.40 -8.12 -11.79
CA PRO A 14 -2.31 -6.69 -11.54
C PRO A 14 -2.05 -6.42 -10.06
N TRP A 15 -1.14 -5.49 -9.77
CA TRP A 15 -0.78 -5.13 -8.40
C TRP A 15 -0.53 -3.62 -8.29
N THR A 16 -0.80 -3.10 -7.10
CA THR A 16 -0.61 -1.68 -6.74
C THR A 16 0.39 -1.58 -5.60
N PHE A 17 1.37 -0.69 -5.71
CA PHE A 17 2.33 -0.42 -4.65
C PHE A 17 1.71 0.43 -3.54
N GLN A 18 1.94 0.07 -2.28
CA GLN A 18 1.47 0.80 -1.10
C GLN A 18 2.65 1.12 -0.15
N GLN A 19 2.68 2.33 0.38
CA GLN A 19 3.58 2.76 1.47
C GLN A 19 2.87 3.78 2.38
N ASP A 20 3.43 4.06 3.55
CA ASP A 20 2.90 5.08 4.47
C ASP A 20 3.37 6.50 4.12
N GLY A 21 2.76 7.50 4.76
CA GLY A 21 3.00 8.93 4.50
C GLY A 21 4.23 9.54 5.19
N CYS A 22 5.28 8.76 5.51
CA CYS A 22 6.55 9.27 6.06
C CYS A 22 7.17 10.35 5.14
N PRO A 23 7.88 11.38 5.65
CA PRO A 23 8.44 12.44 4.82
C PRO A 23 9.28 11.98 3.62
N ALA A 24 10.08 10.91 3.77
CA ALA A 24 10.88 10.36 2.67
C ALA A 24 10.02 9.74 1.56
N HIS A 25 8.87 9.15 1.93
CA HIS A 25 7.93 8.56 0.99
C HIS A 25 7.15 9.63 0.23
N LYS A 26 6.87 10.77 0.87
CA LYS A 26 6.17 11.92 0.25
C LYS A 26 7.06 12.79 -0.64
N ALA A 27 8.38 12.56 -0.67
CA ALA A 27 9.28 13.34 -1.51
C ALA A 27 8.91 13.18 -2.99
N TYR A 28 9.02 14.29 -3.74
CA TYR A 28 8.64 14.32 -5.15
C TYR A 28 9.42 13.29 -5.96
N GLU A 29 10.73 13.20 -5.72
CA GLU A 29 11.64 12.28 -6.38
C GLU A 29 11.24 10.82 -6.12
N THR A 30 10.83 10.50 -4.90
CA THR A 30 10.35 9.17 -4.53
C THR A 30 9.06 8.81 -5.25
N GLN A 31 8.08 9.73 -5.27
CA GLN A 31 6.80 9.48 -5.93
C GLN A 31 6.94 9.38 -7.46
N ASP A 32 7.76 10.25 -8.07
CA ASP A 32 8.02 10.21 -9.51
C ASP A 32 8.71 8.90 -9.92
N PHE A 33 9.69 8.44 -9.15
CA PHE A 33 10.33 7.14 -9.36
C PHE A 33 9.30 6.00 -9.32
N LEU A 34 8.42 5.97 -8.33
CA LEU A 34 7.43 4.89 -8.19
C LEU A 34 6.41 4.89 -9.33
N ARG A 35 5.91 6.06 -9.75
CA ARG A 35 5.00 6.16 -10.91
C ARG A 35 5.63 5.64 -12.21
N GLN A 36 6.95 5.77 -12.36
CA GLN A 36 7.67 5.31 -13.56
C GLN A 36 8.02 3.81 -13.52
N ASN A 37 8.07 3.20 -12.33
CA ASN A 37 8.62 1.84 -12.15
C ASN A 37 7.61 0.82 -11.61
N CYS A 38 6.44 1.26 -11.13
CA CYS A 38 5.37 0.38 -10.66
C CYS A 38 4.17 0.45 -11.62
N PRO A 39 3.42 -0.66 -11.81
CA PRO A 39 2.21 -0.66 -12.64
C PRO A 39 1.14 0.31 -12.13
N ASP A 40 1.02 0.42 -10.79
CA ASP A 40 0.13 1.32 -10.10
C ASP A 40 0.68 1.62 -8.70
N VAL A 41 0.31 2.78 -8.12
CA VAL A 41 0.82 3.26 -6.83
C VAL A 41 -0.25 4.01 -6.07
N ILE A 42 -0.48 3.64 -4.81
CA ILE A 42 -1.24 4.47 -3.86
C ILE A 42 -0.38 5.68 -3.49
N THR A 43 -0.75 6.84 -4.02
CA THR A 43 -0.04 8.10 -3.82
C THR A 43 -0.19 8.59 -2.38
N VAL A 44 0.92 9.04 -1.80
CA VAL A 44 0.95 9.64 -0.45
C VAL A 44 1.27 11.14 -0.49
N ASP A 45 1.63 11.66 -1.67
CA ASP A 45 1.87 13.08 -1.89
C ASP A 45 0.57 13.83 -2.16
N PRO A 46 0.28 14.91 -1.39
CA PRO A 46 -0.78 15.83 -1.77
C PRO A 46 -0.34 16.62 -3.00
N HIS A 47 -1.05 16.43 -4.11
CA HIS A 47 -0.90 17.17 -5.35
C HIS A 47 -2.12 18.06 -5.59
N TRP A 48 -2.04 19.09 -6.45
CA TRP A 48 -3.21 19.95 -6.73
C TRP A 48 -4.41 19.18 -7.30
N ARG A 49 -4.20 17.99 -7.88
CA ARG A 49 -5.26 17.05 -8.29
C ARG A 49 -5.65 16.01 -7.23
N ASN A 50 -4.85 15.84 -6.19
CA ASN A 50 -5.10 14.91 -5.08
C ASN A 50 -4.72 15.60 -3.77
N PRO A 51 -5.58 16.49 -3.23
CA PRO A 51 -5.22 17.38 -2.12
C PRO A 51 -4.94 16.67 -0.80
N ILE A 52 -5.24 15.37 -0.69
CA ILE A 52 -5.14 14.59 0.55
C ILE A 52 -4.13 13.42 0.41
N GLY A 53 -3.74 13.04 -0.81
CA GLY A 53 -3.12 11.74 -1.06
C GLY A 53 -4.19 10.64 -1.06
N GLU A 54 -3.93 9.50 -1.69
CA GLU A 54 -4.81 8.31 -1.64
C GLU A 54 -4.68 7.57 -0.30
N TRP A 55 -3.54 7.69 0.37
CA TRP A 55 -3.32 7.13 1.70
C TRP A 55 -3.74 8.09 2.83
N PRO A 56 -4.57 7.65 3.79
CA PRO A 56 -4.96 8.49 4.92
C PRO A 56 -3.79 8.72 5.90
N PRO A 57 -3.58 9.96 6.37
CA PRO A 57 -2.53 10.27 7.33
C PRO A 57 -2.81 9.64 8.70
N ASN A 58 -1.75 9.19 9.39
CA ASN A 58 -1.81 8.58 10.73
C ASN A 58 -2.68 7.30 10.83
N SER A 59 -2.73 6.49 9.77
CA SER A 59 -3.48 5.22 9.74
C SER A 59 -2.55 3.98 9.75
N PRO A 60 -1.82 3.72 10.84
CA PRO A 60 -0.99 2.52 10.95
C PRO A 60 -1.83 1.23 10.95
N ASP A 61 -3.11 1.32 11.30
CA ASP A 61 -4.07 0.22 11.27
C ASP A 61 -4.43 -0.25 9.85
N LEU A 62 -4.09 0.55 8.84
CA LEU A 62 -4.27 0.19 7.43
C LEU A 62 -2.97 -0.35 6.82
N ASN A 63 -1.81 -0.11 7.43
CA ASN A 63 -0.52 -0.54 6.91
C ASN A 63 -0.20 -1.98 7.36
N PRO A 64 -0.17 -2.97 6.44
CA PRO A 64 0.16 -4.36 6.81
C PRO A 64 1.55 -4.48 7.46
N LEU A 65 2.49 -3.58 7.11
CA LEU A 65 3.85 -3.54 7.64
C LEU A 65 3.91 -3.13 9.11
N ASP A 66 2.97 -2.30 9.59
CA ASP A 66 2.97 -1.84 10.98
C ASP A 66 2.59 -2.94 11.99
N TYR A 67 2.09 -4.07 11.48
CA TYR A 67 1.90 -5.30 12.25
C TYR A 67 3.19 -6.15 12.39
N ALA A 68 4.37 -5.62 12.02
CA ALA A 68 5.65 -6.34 11.95
C ALA A 68 6.00 -7.20 13.17
N LYS A 69 5.61 -6.81 14.39
CA LYS A 69 5.82 -7.64 15.60
C LYS A 69 5.10 -8.98 15.53
N ALA A 70 3.97 -9.05 14.85
CA ALA A 70 3.19 -10.28 14.66
C ALA A 70 3.69 -11.10 13.46
N TRP A 71 4.53 -10.57 12.56
CA TRP A 71 4.89 -11.24 11.31
C TRP A 71 5.63 -12.58 11.49
N LYS A 72 6.34 -12.77 12.61
CA LYS A 72 6.95 -14.08 12.95
C LYS A 72 5.92 -15.12 13.42
N GLU A 73 4.73 -14.67 13.85
CA GLU A 73 3.65 -15.50 14.40
C GLU A 73 2.47 -15.63 13.41
N ILE A 74 2.45 -14.79 12.36
CA ILE A 74 1.41 -14.77 11.33
C ILE A 74 1.77 -15.78 10.24
N THR A 75 0.88 -16.76 10.04
CA THR A 75 1.00 -17.74 8.95
C THR A 75 0.71 -17.12 7.58
N LEU A 76 1.21 -17.71 6.48
CA LEU A 76 0.85 -17.31 5.11
C LEU A 76 -0.67 -17.26 4.90
N LYS A 77 -1.41 -18.24 5.44
CA LYS A 77 -2.87 -18.27 5.41
C LYS A 77 -3.52 -17.07 6.11
N THR A 78 -2.87 -16.55 7.16
CA THR A 78 -3.32 -15.33 7.84
C THR A 78 -3.02 -14.10 6.98
N LEU A 79 -1.87 -14.04 6.32
CA LEU A 79 -1.53 -12.96 5.38
C LEU A 79 -2.51 -12.91 4.20
N GLU A 80 -2.80 -14.05 3.58
CA GLU A 80 -3.80 -14.16 2.51
C GLU A 80 -5.15 -13.57 2.94
N LYS A 81 -5.64 -13.95 4.13
CA LYS A 81 -6.89 -13.39 4.69
C LYS A 81 -6.82 -11.89 4.95
N ILE A 82 -5.67 -11.36 5.36
CA ILE A 82 -5.50 -9.91 5.59
C ILE A 82 -5.60 -9.18 4.25
N VAL A 83 -4.91 -9.68 3.22
CA VAL A 83 -4.96 -9.13 1.85
C VAL A 83 -6.38 -9.20 1.30
N ASP A 84 -7.06 -10.35 1.42
CA ASP A 84 -8.43 -10.54 0.95
C ASP A 84 -9.45 -9.63 1.64
N ASN A 85 -9.21 -9.27 2.91
CA ASN A 85 -10.09 -8.37 3.66
C ASN A 85 -9.74 -6.88 3.50
N SER A 86 -8.56 -6.55 2.94
CA SER A 86 -8.12 -5.15 2.79
C SER A 86 -9.13 -4.29 2.03
N PRO A 87 -9.73 -4.73 0.90
CA PRO A 87 -10.70 -3.91 0.16
C PRO A 87 -11.95 -3.57 0.98
N LYS A 88 -12.40 -4.50 1.84
CA LYS A 88 -13.55 -4.28 2.72
C LYS A 88 -13.26 -3.24 3.80
N ARG A 89 -12.06 -3.31 4.41
CA ARG A 89 -11.64 -2.33 5.42
C ARG A 89 -11.42 -0.94 4.82
N LEU A 90 -10.84 -0.87 3.62
CA LEU A 90 -10.72 0.39 2.88
C LEU A 90 -12.09 1.00 2.59
N LYS A 91 -13.05 0.18 2.16
CA LYS A 91 -14.43 0.63 1.96
C LYS A 91 -15.03 1.18 3.26
N ALA A 92 -14.86 0.49 4.39
CA ALA A 92 -15.36 0.95 5.69
C ALA A 92 -14.71 2.29 6.12
N CYS A 93 -13.41 2.47 5.87
CA CYS A 93 -12.70 3.73 6.10
C CYS A 93 -13.29 4.88 5.27
N VAL A 94 -13.55 4.63 3.97
CA VAL A 94 -14.19 5.61 3.08
C VAL A 94 -15.59 5.95 3.56
N ASP A 95 -16.40 4.94 3.90
CA ASP A 95 -17.76 5.14 4.42
C ASP A 95 -17.76 5.91 5.76
N ALA A 96 -16.69 5.77 6.56
CA ALA A 96 -16.47 6.52 7.80
C ALA A 96 -15.86 7.92 7.58
N ASN A 97 -15.66 8.37 6.33
CA ASN A 97 -14.96 9.61 5.98
C ASN A 97 -13.56 9.72 6.65
N GLY A 98 -12.83 8.61 6.72
CA GLY A 98 -11.53 8.54 7.39
C GLY A 98 -11.60 8.51 8.92
N GLY A 99 -12.80 8.41 9.50
CA GLY A 99 -13.01 8.16 10.94
C GLY A 99 -12.74 6.71 11.34
N TYR A 100 -12.78 6.43 12.64
CA TYR A 100 -12.60 5.09 13.18
C TYR A 100 -13.76 4.15 12.81
N PHE A 101 -13.45 2.87 12.57
CA PHE A 101 -14.39 1.81 12.25
C PHE A 101 -13.90 0.46 12.85
N GLU A 102 -14.83 -0.46 13.09
CA GLU A 102 -14.57 -1.84 13.56
C GLU A 102 -14.91 -2.87 12.48
#